data_AF-A0AAN1Y5B5-F1
#
_entry.id   AF-A0AAN1Y5B5-F1
#
_cell.length_a   1.000
_cell.length_b   1.000
_cell.length_c   1.000
_cell.angle_alpha   90.00
_cell.angle_beta   90.00
_cell.angle_gamma   90.00
#
_symmetry.space_group_name_H-M   'P 1'
#
loop_
_entity.id
_entity.type
_entity.pdbx_description
1 polymer ?
#
loop_
_entity_poly.entity_id
_entity_poly.type
_entity_poly.pdbx_seq_one_letter_code
_entity_poly.pdbx_strand_id
1 'polypeptide(L)'
;MKELYLHTQQKFRYAGIETVNLRRQINYHSGEMIDLLKSAKLLNLSSIDIEMDTLNSFGESDEYPKDFYIDMEIPVDNVLYCSVLIDSEHCSGPLVEEGEWVIINKSPTGVITIPLKAIHVKREDSSLYIPKVNNTKDAEEFMSKYSPVYINPFYNHKREFV
;
A
#
# COMPACT_ATOMS: atom_id res chain seq x y z
N MET A 1 -7.44 -16.87 -13.35
CA MET A 1 -6.49 -16.47 -12.27
C MET A 1 -5.21 -17.30 -12.26
N LYS A 2 -5.26 -18.64 -12.11
CA LYS A 2 -4.05 -19.48 -12.09
C LYS A 2 -3.17 -19.35 -13.35
N GLU A 3 -3.77 -19.33 -14.53
CA GLU A 3 -3.04 -19.22 -15.81
C GLU A 3 -2.34 -17.87 -15.97
N LEU A 4 -3.03 -16.78 -15.61
CA LEU A 4 -2.46 -15.43 -15.60
C LEU A 4 -1.22 -15.35 -14.68
N TYR A 5 -1.35 -15.85 -13.45
CA TYR A 5 -0.22 -15.93 -12.53
C TYR A 5 0.94 -16.74 -13.12
N LEU A 6 0.68 -17.95 -13.62
CA LEU A 6 1.73 -18.81 -14.19
C LEU A 6 2.43 -18.17 -15.39
N HIS A 7 1.69 -17.45 -16.24
CA HIS A 7 2.23 -16.67 -17.34
C HIS A 7 3.19 -15.59 -16.82
N THR A 8 2.72 -14.74 -15.90
CA THR A 8 3.52 -13.69 -15.24
C THR A 8 4.80 -14.26 -14.64
N GLN A 9 4.69 -15.35 -13.87
CA GLN A 9 5.83 -16.00 -13.24
C GLN A 9 6.82 -16.59 -14.26
N GLN A 10 6.34 -17.10 -15.40
CA GLN A 10 7.21 -17.56 -16.47
C GLN A 10 8.03 -16.42 -17.08
N LYS A 11 7.43 -15.23 -17.24
CA LYS A 11 8.11 -14.05 -17.78
C LYS A 11 9.21 -13.57 -16.84
N PHE A 12 8.95 -13.47 -15.53
CA PHE A 12 9.98 -13.12 -14.54
C PHE A 12 11.11 -14.14 -14.50
N ARG A 13 10.81 -15.44 -14.50
CA ARG A 13 11.83 -16.50 -14.55
C ARG A 13 12.71 -16.42 -15.79
N TYR A 14 12.12 -16.18 -16.97
CA TYR A 14 12.87 -16.04 -18.21
C TYR A 14 13.81 -14.82 -18.17
N ALA A 15 13.36 -13.74 -17.55
CA ALA A 15 14.15 -12.51 -17.38
C ALA A 15 15.17 -12.57 -16.23
N GLY A 16 15.15 -13.61 -15.38
CA GLY A 16 16.00 -13.71 -14.20
C GLY A 16 15.70 -12.67 -13.12
N ILE A 17 14.45 -12.19 -13.04
CA ILE A 17 14.01 -11.19 -12.06
C ILE A 17 13.46 -11.90 -10.83
N GLU A 18 13.97 -11.57 -9.65
CA GLU A 18 13.54 -12.15 -8.37
C GLU A 18 12.69 -11.19 -7.52
N THR A 19 12.95 -9.89 -7.65
CA THR A 19 12.23 -8.82 -6.94
C THR A 19 11.91 -7.66 -7.88
N VAL A 20 10.87 -6.90 -7.54
CA VAL A 20 10.50 -5.65 -8.19
C VAL A 20 10.33 -4.55 -7.14
N ASN A 21 10.81 -3.34 -7.43
CA ASN A 21 10.62 -2.19 -6.57
C ASN A 21 9.36 -1.46 -6.99
N LEU A 22 8.36 -1.41 -6.10
CA LEU A 22 7.06 -0.82 -6.40
C LEU A 22 6.72 0.26 -5.37
N ARG A 23 6.14 1.35 -5.88
CA ARG A 23 5.65 2.48 -5.08
C ARG A 23 4.13 2.47 -5.06
N ARG A 24 3.54 2.44 -3.87
CA ARG A 24 2.10 2.65 -3.70
C ARG A 24 1.86 4.06 -3.20
N GLN A 25 1.22 4.89 -4.02
CA GLN A 25 0.70 6.18 -3.55
C GLN A 25 -0.67 5.99 -2.91
N ILE A 26 -0.84 6.49 -1.69
CA ILE A 26 -2.06 6.26 -0.91
C ILE A 26 -2.77 7.57 -0.62
N ASN A 27 -4.09 7.57 -0.83
CA ASN A 27 -4.97 8.64 -0.36
C ASN A 27 -5.57 8.19 0.98
N TYR A 28 -5.08 8.74 2.09
CA TYR A 28 -5.60 8.46 3.42
C TYR A 28 -5.58 9.78 4.19
N HIS A 29 -6.38 9.86 5.24
CA HIS A 29 -6.37 10.99 6.15
C HIS A 29 -4.95 11.21 6.66
N SER A 30 -4.23 12.18 6.09
CA SER A 30 -2.80 12.41 6.36
C SER A 30 -2.53 12.55 7.85
N GLY A 31 -3.49 13.09 8.58
CA GLY A 31 -3.48 13.12 10.04
C GLY A 31 -3.38 11.75 10.73
N GLU A 32 -4.23 10.79 10.38
CA GLU A 32 -4.21 9.47 11.03
C GLU A 32 -2.92 8.69 10.71
N MET A 33 -2.37 8.84 9.49
CA MET A 33 -1.07 8.28 9.16
C MET A 33 0.06 8.95 9.96
N ILE A 34 0.01 10.27 10.16
CA ILE A 34 0.96 10.99 11.01
C ILE A 34 0.87 10.48 12.46
N ASP A 35 -0.33 10.36 13.03
CA ASP A 35 -0.53 9.82 14.39
C ASP A 35 -0.03 8.38 14.50
N LEU A 36 -0.27 7.55 13.48
CA LEU A 36 0.21 6.17 13.42
C LEU A 36 1.74 6.10 13.43
N LEU A 37 2.41 6.85 12.55
CA LEU A 37 3.88 6.88 12.49
C LEU A 37 4.48 7.45 13.77
N LYS A 38 3.85 8.47 14.35
CA LYS A 38 4.26 9.04 15.64
C LYS A 38 4.08 8.04 16.78
N SER A 39 2.98 7.28 16.79
CA SER A 39 2.72 6.21 17.76
C SER A 39 3.78 5.13 17.67
N ALA A 40 4.04 4.64 16.44
CA ALA A 40 5.04 3.61 16.20
C ALA A 40 6.44 4.06 16.67
N LYS A 41 6.80 5.33 16.46
CA LYS A 41 8.04 5.92 16.99
C LYS A 41 8.07 5.99 18.52
N LEU A 42 7.00 6.44 19.17
CA LEU A 42 6.90 6.52 20.63
C LEU A 42 6.97 5.14 21.31
N LEU A 43 6.51 4.11 20.61
CA LEU A 43 6.52 2.72 21.06
C LEU A 43 7.76 1.93 20.60
N ASN A 44 8.73 2.59 19.95
CA ASN A 44 9.94 1.97 19.42
C ASN A 44 9.68 0.78 18.47
N LEU A 45 8.62 0.86 17.67
CA LEU A 45 8.32 -0.14 16.64
C LEU A 45 9.20 0.11 15.40
N SER A 46 9.57 -0.98 14.72
CA SER A 46 10.26 -0.93 13.42
C SER A 46 9.34 -1.18 12.22
N SER A 47 8.12 -1.64 12.48
CA SER A 47 7.15 -2.04 11.47
C SER A 47 5.73 -1.90 12.00
N ILE A 48 4.77 -1.90 11.09
CA ILE A 48 3.33 -1.91 11.38
C ILE A 48 2.63 -2.94 10.51
N ASP A 49 1.50 -3.44 10.99
CA ASP A 49 0.66 -4.37 10.27
C ASP A 49 -0.42 -3.59 9.50
N ILE A 50 -0.57 -3.88 8.20
CA ILE A 50 -1.53 -3.25 7.31
C ILE A 50 -2.35 -4.34 6.60
N GLU A 51 -3.65 -4.12 6.49
CA GLU A 51 -4.55 -4.95 5.70
C GLU A 51 -4.35 -4.71 4.18
N MET A 52 -4.11 -5.78 3.44
CA MET A 52 -3.51 -5.77 2.09
C MET A 52 -4.50 -5.49 0.96
N ASP A 53 -5.82 -5.60 1.16
CA ASP A 53 -6.81 -5.29 0.11
C ASP A 53 -6.67 -3.85 -0.39
N THR A 54 -6.01 -3.00 0.39
CA THR A 54 -5.76 -1.57 0.13
C THR A 54 -4.45 -1.31 -0.62
N LEU A 55 -3.54 -2.28 -0.60
CA LEU A 55 -2.20 -2.24 -1.17
C LEU A 55 -2.04 -3.17 -2.39
N ASN A 56 -3.10 -3.83 -2.83
CA ASN A 56 -3.04 -4.84 -3.89
C ASN A 56 -2.78 -4.30 -5.30
N SER A 57 -2.90 -3.00 -5.53
CA SER A 57 -2.66 -2.36 -6.84
C SER A 57 -1.63 -1.25 -6.71
N PHE A 58 -0.51 -1.36 -7.41
CA PHE A 58 0.54 -0.34 -7.50
C PHE A 58 0.48 0.30 -8.89
N GLY A 59 0.82 1.58 -8.96
CA GLY A 59 0.83 2.33 -10.21
C GLY A 59 2.11 3.16 -10.30
N GLU A 60 2.67 3.23 -11.49
CA GLU A 60 3.85 4.08 -11.79
C GLU A 60 3.46 5.55 -12.03
N SER A 61 2.16 5.89 -12.04
CA SER A 61 1.70 7.25 -12.32
C SER A 61 1.81 8.17 -11.09
N ASP A 62 2.38 9.37 -11.32
CA ASP A 62 2.44 10.49 -10.38
C ASP A 62 1.23 11.45 -10.55
N GLU A 63 0.17 11.03 -11.26
CA GLU A 63 -0.87 11.93 -11.79
C GLU A 63 -1.65 12.70 -10.71
N TYR A 64 -1.60 12.28 -9.45
CA TYR A 64 -2.16 13.02 -8.33
C TYR A 64 -1.18 13.06 -7.15
N PRO A 65 -0.72 14.24 -6.70
CA PRO A 65 0.16 14.34 -5.55
C PRO A 65 -0.58 13.88 -4.29
N LYS A 66 -0.25 12.66 -3.83
CA LYS A 66 -0.78 12.10 -2.58
C LYS A 66 0.14 12.42 -1.41
N ASP A 67 -0.44 12.50 -0.21
CA ASP A 67 0.26 12.97 0.99
C ASP A 67 1.32 11.98 1.50
N PHE A 68 1.26 10.71 1.11
CA PHE A 68 2.28 9.70 1.42
C PHE A 68 2.30 8.56 0.42
N TYR A 69 3.40 7.82 0.43
CA TYR A 69 3.62 6.64 -0.40
C TYR A 69 4.38 5.55 0.37
N ILE A 70 4.28 4.31 -0.12
CA ILE A 70 5.01 3.16 0.41
C ILE A 70 5.91 2.61 -0.69
N ASP A 71 7.22 2.54 -0.44
CA ASP A 71 8.21 1.94 -1.34
C ASP A 71 8.59 0.55 -0.84
N MET A 72 8.33 -0.48 -1.65
CA MET A 72 8.59 -1.86 -1.28
C MET A 72 9.35 -2.60 -2.36
N GLU A 73 10.35 -3.37 -1.93
CA GLU A 73 10.89 -4.47 -2.71
C GLU A 73 9.96 -5.66 -2.55
N ILE A 74 9.29 -6.04 -3.62
CA ILE A 74 8.29 -7.10 -3.64
C ILE A 74 8.87 -8.32 -4.37
N PRO A 75 8.91 -9.50 -3.74
CA PRO A 75 9.22 -10.75 -4.43
C PRO A 75 8.28 -10.98 -5.61
N VAL A 76 8.82 -11.35 -6.77
CA VAL A 76 8.00 -11.52 -8.00
C VAL A 76 6.95 -12.61 -7.86
N ASP A 77 7.15 -13.57 -6.94
CA ASP A 77 6.19 -14.63 -6.64
C ASP A 77 4.90 -14.08 -6.01
N ASN A 78 4.90 -12.85 -5.50
CA ASN A 78 3.72 -12.15 -5.01
C ASN A 78 3.05 -11.30 -6.10
N VAL A 79 3.59 -11.24 -7.32
CA VAL A 79 2.98 -10.51 -8.43
C VAL A 79 1.98 -11.40 -9.15
N LEU A 80 0.71 -10.98 -9.19
CA LEU A 80 -0.32 -11.63 -9.98
C LEU A 80 -0.13 -11.32 -11.47
N TYR A 81 -0.06 -10.03 -11.80
CA TYR A 81 0.24 -9.52 -13.14
C TYR A 81 0.78 -8.09 -13.07
N CYS A 82 1.36 -7.65 -14.17
CA CYS A 82 1.61 -6.23 -14.44
C CYS A 82 1.23 -5.92 -15.88
N SER A 83 0.80 -4.67 -16.12
CA SER A 83 0.24 -4.20 -17.38
C SER A 83 1.13 -4.49 -18.60
N VAL A 84 2.45 -4.36 -18.44
CA VAL A 84 3.44 -4.61 -19.51
C VAL A 84 3.44 -6.07 -20.00
N LEU A 85 2.96 -7.02 -19.20
CA LEU A 85 2.86 -8.44 -19.58
C LEU A 85 1.48 -8.81 -20.15
N ILE A 86 0.54 -7.86 -20.20
CA ILE A 86 -0.80 -8.07 -20.73
C ILE A 86 -0.88 -7.50 -22.14
N ASP A 87 -0.99 -8.40 -23.12
CA ASP A 87 -1.17 -8.01 -24.50
C ASP A 87 -2.57 -7.43 -24.73
N SER A 88 -2.62 -6.17 -25.16
CA SER A 88 -3.85 -5.45 -25.54
C SER A 88 -3.91 -5.17 -27.05
N GLU A 89 -2.98 -5.68 -27.87
CA GLU A 89 -2.86 -5.38 -29.31
C GLU A 89 -4.12 -5.76 -30.09
N HIS A 90 -4.84 -6.78 -29.63
CA HIS A 90 -6.05 -7.29 -30.28
C HIS A 90 -7.35 -6.81 -29.63
N CYS A 91 -7.28 -5.78 -28.79
CA CYS A 91 -8.42 -5.22 -28.08
C CYS A 91 -8.68 -3.77 -28.50
N SER A 92 -9.92 -3.30 -28.40
CA SER A 92 -10.30 -1.93 -28.76
C SER A 92 -9.84 -0.86 -27.76
N GLY A 93 -9.04 -1.24 -26.77
CA GLY A 93 -8.54 -0.42 -25.67
C GLY A 93 -7.66 -1.25 -24.74
N PRO A 94 -7.01 -0.60 -23.75
CA PRO A 94 -6.16 -1.30 -22.79
C PRO A 94 -7.01 -2.26 -21.95
N LEU A 95 -6.55 -3.50 -21.79
CA LEU A 95 -7.23 -4.49 -20.95
C LEU A 95 -7.09 -4.20 -19.45
N VAL A 96 -6.04 -3.48 -19.08
CA VAL A 96 -5.66 -3.09 -17.71
C VAL A 96 -5.06 -1.69 -17.73
N GLU A 97 -5.07 -0.98 -16.61
CA GLU A 97 -4.50 0.37 -16.53
C GLU A 97 -3.00 0.37 -16.84
N GLU A 98 -2.52 1.36 -17.59
CA GLU A 98 -1.11 1.50 -17.90
C GLU A 98 -0.29 1.69 -16.61
N GLY A 99 0.81 0.96 -16.48
CA GLY A 99 1.62 0.97 -15.27
C GLY A 99 1.00 0.24 -14.07
N GLU A 100 -0.12 -0.48 -14.24
CA GLU A 100 -0.71 -1.28 -13.17
C GLU A 100 0.14 -2.50 -12.82
N TRP A 101 0.28 -2.73 -11.52
CA TRP A 101 0.86 -3.93 -10.93
C TRP A 101 -0.10 -4.47 -9.87
N VAL A 102 -0.53 -5.72 -10.01
CA VAL A 102 -1.40 -6.36 -9.02
C VAL A 102 -0.62 -7.38 -8.20
N ILE A 103 -0.63 -7.18 -6.89
CA ILE A 103 0.11 -7.98 -5.91
C ILE A 103 -0.87 -8.83 -5.11
N ILE A 104 -0.58 -10.12 -4.96
CA ILE A 104 -1.35 -11.04 -4.14
C ILE A 104 -0.80 -11.07 -2.71
N ASN A 105 -1.71 -11.02 -1.74
CA ASN A 105 -1.38 -11.39 -0.38
C ASN A 105 -1.34 -12.91 -0.24
N LYS A 106 -0.24 -13.46 0.25
CA LYS A 106 -0.15 -14.89 0.63
C LYS A 106 -0.41 -15.13 2.12
N SER A 107 -0.52 -14.06 2.91
CA SER A 107 -0.88 -14.14 4.32
C SER A 107 -2.33 -14.62 4.47
N PRO A 108 -2.59 -15.68 5.26
CA PRO A 108 -3.94 -16.20 5.47
C PRO A 108 -4.84 -15.23 6.24
N THR A 109 -4.27 -14.22 6.91
CA THR A 109 -5.02 -13.21 7.67
C THR A 109 -5.38 -11.99 6.83
N GLY A 110 -4.90 -11.87 5.58
CA GLY A 110 -5.06 -10.65 4.80
C GLY A 110 -4.18 -9.48 5.27
N VAL A 111 -3.38 -9.67 6.32
CA VAL A 111 -2.52 -8.65 6.93
C VAL A 111 -1.06 -8.89 6.54
N ILE A 112 -0.36 -7.81 6.17
CA ILE A 112 1.08 -7.80 5.91
C ILE A 112 1.79 -6.84 6.88
N THR A 113 3.02 -7.18 7.24
CA THR A 113 3.88 -6.33 8.07
C THR A 113 4.77 -5.48 7.17
N ILE A 114 4.72 -4.16 7.32
CA ILE A 114 5.49 -3.20 6.53
C ILE A 114 6.52 -2.51 7.42
N PRO A 115 7.80 -2.47 7.03
CA PRO A 115 8.81 -1.69 7.74
C PRO A 115 8.47 -0.20 7.72
N LEU A 116 8.60 0.49 8.85
CA LEU A 116 8.30 1.94 8.91
C LEU A 116 9.15 2.76 7.93
N LYS A 117 10.38 2.30 7.67
CA LYS A 117 11.30 2.95 6.70
C LYS A 117 10.78 2.95 5.25
N ALA A 118 9.81 2.10 4.93
CA ALA A 118 9.19 2.03 3.62
C ALA A 118 8.08 3.06 3.44
N ILE A 119 7.61 3.70 4.52
CA ILE A 119 6.49 4.64 4.50
C ILE A 119 7.03 6.06 4.50
N HIS A 120 6.61 6.86 3.53
CA HIS A 120 7.14 8.19 3.28
C HIS A 120 6.02 9.23 3.22
N VAL A 121 6.11 10.26 4.07
CA VAL A 121 5.18 11.40 4.06
C VAL A 121 5.73 12.49 3.15
N LYS A 122 4.97 12.89 2.12
CA LYS A 122 5.33 13.97 1.19
C LYS A 122 4.99 15.36 1.73
N ARG A 123 3.93 15.48 2.55
CA ARG A 123 3.51 16.74 3.19
C ARG A 123 3.37 16.56 4.69
N GLU A 124 4.41 16.93 5.44
CA GLU A 124 4.34 17.03 6.90
C GLU A 124 3.57 18.28 7.34
N ASP A 125 3.57 19.34 6.51
CA ASP A 125 3.08 20.68 6.85
C ASP A 125 1.66 20.98 6.33
N SER A 126 0.70 20.10 6.61
CA SER A 126 -0.69 20.55 6.65
C SER A 126 -0.84 21.41 7.91
N SER A 127 -0.70 22.73 7.77
CA SER A 127 -0.84 23.72 8.86
C SER A 127 -2.18 23.69 9.61
N LEU A 128 -3.09 22.79 9.22
CA LEU A 128 -4.42 22.59 9.80
C LEU A 128 -4.55 21.28 10.60
N TYR A 129 -3.55 20.39 10.56
CA TYR A 129 -3.62 19.14 11.29
C TYR A 129 -3.00 19.25 12.69
N ILE A 130 -3.78 18.90 13.72
CA ILE A 130 -3.34 18.86 15.11
C ILE A 130 -3.14 17.38 15.50
N PRO A 131 -1.90 16.93 15.79
CA PRO A 131 -1.64 15.56 16.22
C PRO A 131 -2.40 15.18 17.48
N LYS A 132 -3.01 14.01 17.49
CA LYS A 132 -3.76 13.48 18.64
C LYS A 132 -2.86 12.71 19.60
N VAL A 133 -1.77 12.14 19.07
CA VAL A 133 -0.82 11.34 19.85
C VAL A 133 0.29 12.25 20.38
N ASN A 134 0.44 12.41 21.69
CA ASN A 134 1.46 13.28 22.28
C ASN A 134 2.37 12.58 23.29
N ASN A 135 1.97 11.43 23.79
CA ASN A 135 2.75 10.64 24.74
C ASN A 135 2.56 9.13 24.48
N THR A 136 3.30 8.30 25.21
CA THR A 136 3.26 6.84 25.07
C THR A 136 1.88 6.25 25.32
N LYS A 137 1.11 6.78 26.28
CA LYS A 137 -0.25 6.30 26.57
C LYS A 137 -1.18 6.56 25.39
N ASP A 138 -1.12 7.76 24.80
CA ASP A 138 -1.91 8.08 23.61
C ASP A 138 -1.53 7.16 22.44
N ALA A 139 -0.24 6.83 22.31
CA ALA A 139 0.26 5.93 21.28
C ALA A 139 -0.26 4.50 21.46
N GLU A 140 -0.27 3.97 22.69
CA GLU A 140 -0.85 2.66 23.01
C GLU A 140 -2.34 2.62 22.70
N GLU A 141 -3.08 3.65 23.11
CA GLU A 141 -4.52 3.77 22.83
C GLU A 141 -4.79 3.84 21.32
N PHE A 142 -4.03 4.66 20.60
CA PHE A 142 -4.14 4.77 19.15
C PHE A 142 -3.86 3.44 18.46
N MET A 143 -2.73 2.79 18.75
CA MET A 143 -2.36 1.51 18.14
C MET A 143 -3.36 0.40 18.45
N SER A 144 -3.94 0.38 19.66
CA SER A 144 -4.98 -0.59 20.03
C SER A 144 -6.24 -0.49 19.16
N LYS A 145 -6.53 0.71 18.66
CA LYS A 145 -7.73 1.00 17.86
C LYS A 145 -7.48 0.83 16.36
N TYR A 146 -6.28 1.13 15.90
CA TYR A 146 -5.95 1.27 14.48
C TYR A 146 -4.98 0.20 13.94
N SER A 147 -4.62 -0.82 14.74
CA SER A 147 -3.80 -1.96 14.30
C SER A 147 -4.63 -3.26 14.21
N PRO A 148 -4.59 -4.01 13.08
CA PRO A 148 -3.88 -3.66 11.85
C PRO A 148 -4.52 -2.46 11.15
N VAL A 149 -3.69 -1.72 10.42
CA VAL A 149 -4.10 -0.50 9.72
C VAL A 149 -4.97 -0.87 8.54
N TYR A 150 -6.14 -0.24 8.46
CA TYR A 150 -7.07 -0.37 7.35
C TYR A 150 -7.16 0.95 6.57
N ILE A 151 -6.79 0.92 5.29
CA ILE A 151 -6.71 2.10 4.42
C ILE A 151 -7.82 2.05 3.36
N ASN A 152 -9.00 2.57 3.66
CA ASN A 152 -10.09 2.51 2.67
C ASN A 152 -9.85 3.48 1.49
N PRO A 153 -9.70 2.98 0.23
CA PRO A 153 -9.42 3.83 -0.92
C PRO A 153 -10.65 4.57 -1.48
N PHE A 154 -11.87 4.25 -1.02
CA PHE A 154 -13.14 4.75 -1.61
C PHE A 154 -13.87 5.79 -0.75
N TYR A 155 -13.26 6.39 0.27
CA TYR A 155 -13.96 7.39 1.08
C TYR A 155 -14.08 8.76 0.40
N ASN A 156 -15.20 8.94 -0.30
CA ASN A 156 -15.93 10.20 -0.34
C ASN A 156 -17.17 10.04 0.56
N HIS A 157 -17.20 10.78 1.68
CA HIS A 157 -18.34 11.02 2.59
C HIS A 157 -19.02 9.82 3.31
N LYS A 158 -18.98 9.91 4.66
CA LYS A 158 -19.84 9.26 5.67
C LYS A 158 -19.85 7.73 5.73
N ARG A 159 -19.26 7.19 6.80
CA ARG A 159 -19.90 6.07 7.51
C ARG A 159 -20.33 6.57 8.89
N GLU A 160 -21.64 6.76 9.04
CA GLU A 160 -22.26 6.45 10.32
C GLU A 160 -22.20 4.91 10.43
N PHE A 161 -21.52 4.40 11.45
CA PHE A 161 -21.54 2.99 11.78
C PHE A 161 -22.58 2.78 12.89
N VAL A 162 -23.51 1.84 12.66
CA VAL A 162 -24.26 1.14 13.70
C VAL A 162 -23.53 -0.16 14.00
#